data_AF-A0A151ECL8-F1
#
_entry.id   AF-A0A151ECL8-F1
#
_cell.length_a   1.000
_cell.length_b   1.000
_cell.length_c   1.000
_cell.angle_alpha   90.00
_cell.angle_beta   90.00
_cell.angle_gamma   90.00
#
_symmetry.space_group_name_H-M   'P 1'
#
loop_
_entity.id
_entity.type
_entity.pdbx_description
1 polymer ?
#
loop_
_entity_poly.entity_id
_entity_poly.type
_entity_poly.pdbx_seq_one_letter_code
_entity_poly.pdbx_strand_id
1 'polypeptide(L)'
;MKKLDDKAQGSNLLMLMILMMLMIFIMPTVAPILASYLHYVLMPLIGFDKQYPVLTLFFAGLIVVFLSSLLTNFFTDWKKMGESQEMSRAFQKEITKARREGNTNRVNKLMKMQPEIMRKQTEASGGMMKPMLFLIIFIWPIFIWLRTFLASLPHYYLTVPWANQVSFFSYPFNFGQAWLWLYLLFSMAIGQIIRQGLKYISWSNWWKNVKSKIRPSVSR
;
A
#
# COMPACT_ATOMS: atom_id res chain seq x y z
N MET A 1 -21.57 -26.87 1.62
CA MET A 1 -20.14 -26.45 1.68
C MET A 1 -19.94 -24.93 1.59
N LYS A 2 -20.89 -24.10 2.05
CA LYS A 2 -20.82 -22.62 1.97
C LYS A 2 -20.24 -21.94 3.23
N LYS A 3 -20.02 -22.69 4.32
CA LYS A 3 -19.73 -22.15 5.67
C LYS A 3 -18.25 -21.88 6.01
N LEU A 4 -17.29 -22.38 5.22
CA LEU A 4 -15.86 -22.26 5.56
C LEU A 4 -15.19 -21.03 4.92
N ASP A 5 -15.70 -20.55 3.79
CA ASP A 5 -15.10 -19.43 3.03
C ASP A 5 -15.53 -18.06 3.59
N ASP A 6 -16.80 -17.93 4.01
CA ASP A 6 -17.31 -16.75 4.74
C ASP A 6 -16.54 -16.47 6.03
N LYS A 7 -15.95 -17.51 6.64
CA LYS A 7 -15.22 -17.38 7.90
C LYS A 7 -13.84 -16.74 7.71
N ALA A 8 -13.14 -17.02 6.61
CA ALA A 8 -11.79 -16.48 6.38
C ALA A 8 -11.84 -15.04 5.84
N GLN A 9 -12.71 -14.77 4.87
CA GLN A 9 -12.93 -13.41 4.36
C GLN A 9 -13.64 -12.53 5.41
N GLY A 10 -14.62 -13.08 6.13
CA GLY A 10 -15.26 -12.45 7.27
C GLY A 10 -14.30 -12.20 8.43
N SER A 11 -13.43 -13.15 8.79
CA SER A 11 -12.42 -12.95 9.85
C SER A 11 -11.41 -11.85 9.50
N ASN A 12 -11.04 -11.72 8.24
CA ASN A 12 -10.08 -10.70 7.79
C ASN A 12 -10.69 -9.29 7.78
N LEU A 13 -11.94 -9.17 7.35
CA LEU A 13 -12.70 -7.93 7.44
C LEU A 13 -12.96 -7.57 8.91
N LEU A 14 -13.34 -8.55 9.74
CA LEU A 14 -13.54 -8.35 11.18
C LEU A 14 -12.26 -7.90 11.89
N MET A 15 -11.10 -8.48 11.54
CA MET A 15 -9.80 -8.05 12.09
C MET A 15 -9.48 -6.60 11.71
N LEU A 16 -9.73 -6.21 10.45
CA LEU A 16 -9.55 -4.82 10.00
C LEU A 16 -10.49 -3.88 10.76
N MET A 17 -11.77 -4.26 10.90
CA MET A 17 -12.77 -3.47 11.62
C MET A 17 -12.41 -3.32 13.10
N ILE A 18 -11.98 -4.39 13.77
CA ILE A 18 -11.51 -4.35 15.17
C ILE A 18 -10.31 -3.42 15.30
N LEU A 19 -9.35 -3.49 14.39
CA LEU A 19 -8.18 -2.61 14.40
C LEU A 19 -8.56 -1.14 14.16
N MET A 20 -9.50 -0.87 13.25
CA MET A 20 -10.04 0.49 13.03
C MET A 20 -10.79 1.01 14.26
N MET A 21 -11.55 0.15 14.95
CA MET A 21 -12.27 0.51 16.16
C MET A 21 -11.31 0.79 17.33
N LEU A 22 -10.28 -0.06 17.51
CA LEU A 22 -9.23 0.15 18.50
C LEU A 22 -8.45 1.44 18.24
N MET A 23 -8.15 1.74 16.97
CA MET A 23 -7.58 3.03 16.58
C MET A 23 -8.51 4.16 17.05
N ILE A 24 -9.76 4.21 16.63
CA ILE A 24 -10.68 5.31 16.99
C ILE A 24 -10.74 5.56 18.51
N PHE A 25 -10.67 4.51 19.34
CA PHE A 25 -10.73 4.63 20.79
C PHE A 25 -9.40 5.05 21.45
N ILE A 26 -8.27 4.51 20.98
CA ILE A 26 -6.93 4.77 21.55
C ILE A 26 -6.34 6.09 21.06
N MET A 27 -6.74 6.51 19.86
CA MET A 27 -6.11 7.62 19.14
C MET A 27 -6.28 8.98 19.81
N PRO A 28 -7.42 9.36 20.42
CA PRO A 28 -7.52 10.64 21.12
C PRO A 28 -6.45 10.84 22.21
N THR A 29 -6.06 9.76 22.89
CA THR A 29 -5.06 9.76 23.96
C THR A 29 -3.64 9.62 23.44
N VAL A 30 -3.43 8.76 22.44
CA VAL A 30 -2.09 8.44 21.92
C VAL A 30 -1.63 9.44 20.85
N ALA A 31 -2.54 10.01 20.06
CA ALA A 31 -2.21 10.90 18.96
C ALA A 31 -1.44 12.16 19.39
N PRO A 32 -1.82 12.89 20.47
CA PRO A 32 -1.07 14.07 20.90
C PRO A 32 0.35 13.74 21.33
N ILE A 33 0.53 12.59 21.99
CA ILE A 33 1.82 12.09 22.46
C ILE A 33 2.70 11.71 21.26
N LEU A 34 2.17 10.95 20.31
CA LEU A 34 2.92 10.60 19.10
C LEU A 34 3.26 11.83 18.25
N ALA A 35 2.34 12.79 18.16
CA ALA A 35 2.56 14.02 17.44
C ALA A 35 3.71 14.84 18.05
N SER A 36 3.81 14.92 19.38
CA SER A 36 4.90 15.67 20.03
C SER A 36 6.25 14.98 19.85
N TYR A 37 6.32 13.65 20.03
CA TYR A 37 7.56 12.90 19.77
C TYR A 37 8.02 13.02 18.32
N LEU A 38 7.10 12.81 17.37
CA LEU A 38 7.41 12.97 15.95
C LEU A 38 7.76 14.40 15.58
N HIS A 39 7.25 15.39 16.32
CA HIS A 39 7.63 16.78 16.10
C HIS A 39 9.11 17.02 16.35
N TYR A 40 9.68 16.49 17.43
CA TYR A 40 11.12 16.62 17.69
C TYR A 40 12.00 15.98 16.62
N VAL A 41 11.54 14.90 15.98
CA VAL A 41 12.31 14.17 14.97
C VAL A 41 12.10 14.73 13.56
N LEU A 42 10.85 14.95 13.17
CA LEU A 42 10.48 15.31 11.79
C LEU A 42 10.54 16.83 11.53
N MET A 43 10.35 17.68 12.54
CA MET A 43 10.48 19.13 12.36
C MET A 43 11.87 19.54 11.85
N PRO A 44 13.00 19.12 12.44
CA PRO A 44 14.32 19.48 11.91
C PRO A 44 14.64 18.78 10.57
N LEU A 45 14.04 17.61 10.31
CA LEU A 45 14.36 16.82 9.12
C LEU A 45 13.63 17.31 7.86
N ILE A 46 12.33 17.61 7.99
CA ILE A 46 11.44 17.91 6.85
C ILE A 46 10.48 19.08 7.13
N GLY A 47 10.55 19.71 8.29
CA GLY A 47 9.63 20.78 8.71
C GLY A 47 9.95 22.17 8.16
N PHE A 48 11.19 22.41 7.70
CA PHE A 48 11.65 23.66 7.07
C PHE A 48 11.18 24.93 7.80
N ASP A 49 11.25 24.95 9.13
CA ASP A 49 10.78 26.06 9.99
C ASP A 49 9.38 26.58 9.64
N LYS A 50 8.50 25.68 9.15
CA LYS A 50 7.13 25.96 8.71
C LYS A 50 6.99 26.86 7.47
N GLN A 51 8.10 27.22 6.81
CA GLN A 51 8.06 28.13 5.66
C GLN A 51 7.58 27.44 4.37
N TYR A 52 7.87 26.15 4.21
CA TYR A 52 7.59 25.41 2.98
C TYR A 52 6.68 24.18 3.23
N PRO A 53 5.40 24.39 3.56
CA PRO A 53 4.50 23.28 3.92
C PRO A 53 4.27 22.30 2.77
N VAL A 54 4.26 22.77 1.52
CA VAL A 54 4.16 21.91 0.33
C VAL A 54 5.38 21.00 0.18
N LEU A 55 6.57 21.53 0.49
CA LEU A 55 7.81 20.76 0.44
C LEU A 55 7.86 19.72 1.57
N THR A 56 7.40 20.09 2.78
CA THR A 56 7.20 19.14 3.89
C THR A 56 6.25 18.02 3.51
N LEU A 57 5.12 18.31 2.86
CA LEU A 57 4.18 17.30 2.35
C LEU A 57 4.84 16.36 1.34
N PHE A 58 5.67 16.89 0.44
CA PHE A 58 6.40 16.09 -0.54
C PHE A 58 7.39 15.12 0.12
N PHE A 59 8.22 15.60 1.05
CA PHE A 59 9.17 14.73 1.76
C PHE A 59 8.48 13.74 2.70
N ALA A 60 7.38 14.13 3.35
CA ALA A 60 6.55 13.20 4.10
C ALA A 60 6.00 12.08 3.19
N GLY A 61 5.51 12.43 1.99
CA GLY A 61 5.13 11.48 0.94
C GLY A 61 6.27 10.54 0.57
N LEU A 62 7.47 11.06 0.39
CA LEU A 62 8.66 10.27 0.08
C LEU A 62 8.97 9.26 1.18
N ILE A 63 9.01 9.70 2.44
CA ILE A 63 9.26 8.84 3.60
C ILE A 63 8.20 7.75 3.70
N VAL A 64 6.93 8.09 3.56
CA VAL A 64 5.84 7.10 3.65
C VAL A 64 5.89 6.11 2.49
N VAL A 65 6.11 6.55 1.25
CA VAL A 65 6.23 5.64 0.10
C VAL A 65 7.44 4.72 0.26
N PHE A 66 8.55 5.23 0.79
CA PHE A 66 9.75 4.44 1.05
C PHE A 66 9.52 3.40 2.14
N LEU A 67 9.03 3.82 3.31
CA LEU A 67 8.73 2.93 4.44
C LEU A 67 7.68 1.89 4.07
N SER A 68 6.62 2.30 3.37
CA SER A 68 5.56 1.38 2.95
C SER A 68 6.10 0.32 2.00
N SER A 69 6.89 0.72 1.01
CA SER A 69 7.51 -0.21 0.06
C SER A 69 8.44 -1.20 0.76
N LEU A 70 9.24 -0.73 1.73
CA LEU A 70 10.17 -1.56 2.49
C LEU A 70 9.42 -2.59 3.35
N LEU A 71 8.43 -2.16 4.13
CA LEU A 71 7.63 -3.04 4.98
C LEU A 71 6.85 -4.05 4.14
N THR A 72 6.18 -3.61 3.07
CA THR A 72 5.47 -4.51 2.17
C THR A 72 6.42 -5.54 1.57
N ASN A 73 7.61 -5.13 1.11
CA ASN A 73 8.59 -6.07 0.56
C ASN A 73 9.14 -7.06 1.59
N PHE A 74 9.33 -6.62 2.84
CA PHE A 74 9.83 -7.48 3.91
C PHE A 74 8.81 -8.54 4.33
N PHE A 75 7.53 -8.19 4.41
CA PHE A 75 6.48 -9.11 4.88
C PHE A 75 5.78 -9.92 3.77
N THR A 76 5.91 -9.52 2.51
CA THR A 76 5.21 -10.17 1.38
C THR A 76 6.09 -11.21 0.69
N ASP A 77 5.62 -12.46 0.63
CA ASP A 77 6.23 -13.50 -0.20
C ASP A 77 5.76 -13.36 -1.66
N TRP A 78 6.52 -12.58 -2.42
CA TRP A 78 6.24 -12.32 -3.84
C TRP A 78 6.27 -13.58 -4.71
N LYS A 79 7.03 -14.63 -4.31
CA LYS A 79 7.12 -15.88 -5.07
C LYS A 79 5.81 -16.65 -4.96
N LYS A 80 5.30 -16.87 -3.73
CA LYS A 80 4.00 -17.53 -3.51
C LYS A 80 2.86 -16.77 -4.17
N MET A 81 2.91 -15.45 -4.14
CA MET A 81 1.93 -14.61 -4.81
C MET A 81 1.97 -14.76 -6.34
N GLY A 82 3.16 -14.83 -6.93
CA GLY A 82 3.35 -15.09 -8.36
C GLY A 82 2.83 -16.47 -8.78
N GLU A 83 3.22 -17.53 -8.06
CA GLU A 83 2.76 -18.91 -8.31
C GLU A 83 1.24 -19.02 -8.22
N SER A 84 0.63 -18.41 -7.20
CA SER A 84 -0.83 -18.36 -7.07
C SER A 84 -1.49 -17.61 -8.23
N GLN A 85 -0.93 -16.49 -8.69
CA GLN A 85 -1.47 -15.75 -9.82
C GLN A 85 -1.41 -16.55 -11.12
N GLU A 86 -0.30 -17.24 -11.38
CA GLU A 86 -0.16 -18.11 -12.55
C GLU A 86 -1.16 -19.28 -12.50
N MET A 87 -1.29 -19.91 -11.34
CA MET A 87 -2.26 -20.99 -11.11
C MET A 87 -3.69 -20.52 -11.39
N SER A 88 -4.10 -19.35 -10.86
CA SER A 88 -5.43 -18.78 -11.12
C SER A 88 -5.63 -18.43 -12.60
N ARG A 89 -4.60 -17.92 -13.29
CA ARG A 89 -4.66 -17.62 -14.73
C ARG A 89 -4.79 -18.91 -15.55
N ALA A 90 -4.05 -19.96 -15.24
CA ALA A 90 -4.12 -21.25 -15.91
C ALA A 90 -5.50 -21.89 -15.71
N PHE A 91 -6.02 -21.87 -14.47
CA PHE A 91 -7.36 -22.35 -14.16
C PHE A 91 -8.44 -21.61 -14.95
N GLN A 92 -8.38 -20.27 -14.99
CA GLN A 92 -9.34 -19.46 -15.72
C GLN A 92 -9.32 -19.75 -17.23
N LYS A 93 -8.14 -19.95 -17.82
CA LYS A 93 -8.02 -20.35 -19.22
C LYS A 93 -8.63 -21.72 -19.48
N GLU A 94 -8.33 -22.70 -18.64
CA GLU A 94 -8.84 -24.08 -18.76
C GLU A 94 -10.35 -24.16 -18.62
N ILE A 95 -10.95 -23.44 -17.65
CA ILE A 95 -12.41 -23.46 -17.48
C ILE A 95 -13.13 -22.73 -18.61
N THR A 96 -12.57 -21.61 -19.12
CA THR A 96 -13.10 -20.94 -20.31
C THR A 96 -13.02 -21.84 -21.54
N LYS A 97 -11.91 -22.55 -21.73
CA LYS A 97 -11.74 -23.52 -22.82
C LYS A 97 -12.74 -24.66 -22.72
N ALA A 98 -12.86 -25.29 -21.55
CA ALA A 98 -13.81 -26.39 -21.32
C ALA A 98 -15.27 -25.97 -21.55
N ARG A 99 -15.64 -24.72 -21.20
CA ARG A 99 -16.97 -24.15 -21.48
C ARG A 99 -17.19 -23.92 -22.98
N ARG A 100 -16.19 -23.41 -23.70
CA ARG A 100 -16.27 -23.20 -25.16
C ARG A 100 -16.40 -24.52 -25.92
N GLU A 101 -15.72 -25.56 -25.44
CA GLU A 101 -15.77 -26.91 -26.01
C GLU A 101 -17.05 -27.68 -25.64
N GLY A 102 -17.94 -27.13 -24.81
CA GLY A 102 -19.17 -27.81 -24.37
C GLY A 102 -18.93 -29.05 -23.49
N ASN A 103 -17.70 -29.24 -22.98
CA ASN A 103 -17.33 -30.45 -22.24
C ASN A 103 -17.77 -30.35 -20.77
N THR A 104 -19.02 -30.76 -20.52
CA THR A 104 -19.66 -30.74 -19.19
C THR A 104 -18.88 -31.54 -18.14
N ASN A 105 -18.31 -32.68 -18.51
CA ASN A 105 -17.48 -33.50 -17.62
C ASN A 105 -16.21 -32.78 -17.17
N ARG A 106 -15.51 -32.13 -18.10
CA ARG A 106 -14.30 -31.34 -17.81
C ARG A 106 -14.62 -30.11 -16.98
N VAL A 107 -15.72 -29.42 -17.27
CA VAL A 107 -16.20 -28.29 -16.44
C VAL A 107 -16.50 -28.77 -15.02
N ASN A 108 -17.22 -29.87 -14.83
CA ASN A 108 -17.52 -30.42 -13.50
C ASN A 108 -16.25 -30.79 -12.72
N LYS A 109 -15.24 -31.37 -13.39
CA LYS A 109 -13.94 -31.69 -12.77
C LYS A 109 -13.20 -30.42 -12.34
N LEU A 110 -13.17 -29.39 -13.18
CA LEU A 110 -12.55 -28.10 -12.87
C LEU A 110 -13.28 -27.38 -11.71
N MET A 111 -14.62 -27.41 -11.69
CA MET A 111 -15.41 -26.82 -10.61
C MET A 111 -15.14 -27.52 -9.26
N LYS A 112 -14.85 -28.83 -9.24
CA LYS A 112 -14.42 -29.53 -8.02
C LYS A 112 -13.05 -29.06 -7.51
N MET A 113 -12.16 -28.58 -8.38
CA MET A 113 -10.85 -28.04 -8.01
C MET A 113 -10.89 -26.56 -7.63
N GLN A 114 -11.94 -25.83 -8.02
CA GLN A 114 -12.12 -24.40 -7.72
C GLN A 114 -11.88 -24.05 -6.24
N PRO A 115 -12.39 -24.80 -5.24
CA PRO A 115 -12.13 -24.48 -3.84
C PRO A 115 -10.66 -24.59 -3.44
N GLU A 116 -9.90 -25.53 -4.02
CA GLU A 116 -8.47 -25.67 -3.74
C GLU A 116 -7.67 -24.50 -4.33
N ILE A 117 -8.02 -24.06 -5.54
CA ILE A 117 -7.42 -22.88 -6.18
C ILE A 117 -7.70 -21.62 -5.35
N MET A 118 -8.95 -21.44 -4.91
CA MET A 118 -9.33 -20.33 -4.03
C MET A 118 -8.59 -20.39 -2.69
N ARG A 119 -8.44 -21.57 -2.08
CA ARG A 119 -7.67 -21.73 -0.83
C ARG A 119 -6.21 -21.30 -1.01
N LYS A 120 -5.54 -21.77 -2.08
CA LYS A 120 -4.15 -21.38 -2.38
C LYS A 120 -4.03 -19.87 -2.64
N GLN A 121 -5.01 -19.27 -3.30
CA GLN A 121 -5.09 -17.83 -3.50
C GLN A 121 -5.24 -17.06 -2.18
N THR A 122 -6.10 -17.54 -1.28
CA THR A 122 -6.30 -16.93 0.05
C THR A 122 -5.04 -17.08 0.91
N GLU A 123 -4.36 -18.23 0.87
CA GLU A 123 -3.10 -18.43 1.59
C GLU A 123 -1.98 -17.51 1.09
N ALA A 124 -1.85 -17.37 -0.23
CA ALA A 124 -0.91 -16.41 -0.82
C ALA A 124 -1.28 -14.96 -0.46
N SER A 125 -2.57 -14.66 -0.32
CA SER A 125 -3.07 -13.32 0.03
C SER A 125 -2.98 -12.99 1.52
N GLY A 126 -3.05 -14.00 2.39
CA GLY A 126 -2.91 -13.83 3.84
C GLY A 126 -1.56 -13.21 4.24
N GLY A 127 -0.52 -13.43 3.42
CA GLY A 127 0.78 -12.77 3.56
C GLY A 127 0.73 -11.25 3.40
N MET A 128 -0.22 -10.70 2.64
CA MET A 128 -0.36 -9.26 2.42
C MET A 128 -1.08 -8.52 3.55
N MET A 129 -1.82 -9.24 4.40
CA MET A 129 -2.58 -8.61 5.48
C MET A 129 -1.70 -8.21 6.67
N LYS A 130 -0.68 -9.01 6.98
CA LYS A 130 0.29 -8.67 8.04
C LYS A 130 0.92 -7.29 7.78
N PRO A 131 1.51 -7.01 6.60
CA PRO A 131 2.06 -5.69 6.33
C PRO A 131 1.01 -4.58 6.44
N MET A 132 -0.23 -4.77 6.01
CA MET A 132 -1.28 -3.74 6.12
C MET A 132 -1.48 -3.22 7.56
N LEU A 133 -1.49 -4.11 8.56
CA LEU A 133 -1.66 -3.69 9.95
C LEU A 133 -0.45 -2.90 10.46
N PHE A 134 0.76 -3.36 10.12
CA PHE A 134 1.98 -2.63 10.45
C PHE A 134 2.02 -1.28 9.73
N LEU A 135 1.61 -1.21 8.46
CA LEU A 135 1.55 0.04 7.70
C LEU A 135 0.66 1.06 8.39
N ILE A 136 -0.50 0.67 8.91
CA ILE A 136 -1.37 1.59 9.67
C ILE A 136 -0.64 2.10 10.91
N ILE A 137 -0.01 1.22 11.69
CA ILE A 137 0.69 1.62 12.93
C ILE A 137 1.87 2.57 12.64
N PHE A 138 2.58 2.40 11.53
CA PHE A 138 3.76 3.23 11.20
C PHE A 138 3.42 4.51 10.43
N ILE A 139 2.46 4.46 9.51
CA ILE A 139 2.10 5.58 8.65
C ILE A 139 1.18 6.55 9.39
N TRP A 140 0.24 6.04 10.17
CA TRP A 140 -0.78 6.86 10.81
C TRP A 140 -0.19 7.93 11.76
N PRO A 141 0.82 7.63 12.61
CA PRO A 141 1.51 8.65 13.42
C PRO A 141 2.09 9.79 12.59
N ILE A 142 2.69 9.49 11.43
CA ILE A 142 3.24 10.51 10.52
C ILE A 142 2.12 11.44 10.04
N PHE A 143 0.92 10.91 9.75
CA PHE A 143 -0.23 11.70 9.32
C PHE A 143 -0.81 12.57 10.45
N ILE A 144 -0.84 12.07 11.69
CA ILE A 144 -1.21 12.89 12.86
C ILE A 144 -0.28 14.08 12.96
N TRP A 145 1.03 13.81 12.93
CA TRP A 145 2.06 14.85 13.01
C TRP A 145 1.93 15.83 11.85
N LEU A 146 1.68 15.35 10.64
CA LEU A 146 1.51 16.21 9.47
C LEU A 146 0.30 17.13 9.64
N ARG A 147 -0.81 16.60 10.17
CA ARG A 147 -2.00 17.40 10.48
C ARG A 147 -1.72 18.46 11.55
N THR A 148 -1.03 18.12 12.64
CA THR A 148 -0.70 19.09 13.71
C THR A 148 0.32 20.11 13.24
N PHE A 149 1.30 19.71 12.42
CA PHE A 149 2.25 20.60 11.77
C PHE A 149 1.52 21.61 10.88
N LEU A 150 0.65 21.14 9.97
CA LEU A 150 -0.14 22.00 9.10
C LEU A 150 -1.07 22.93 9.90
N ALA A 151 -1.64 22.45 11.00
CA ALA A 151 -2.46 23.25 11.92
C ALA A 151 -1.66 24.25 12.76
N SER A 152 -0.32 24.18 12.74
CA SER A 152 0.57 25.10 13.45
C SER A 152 1.19 26.17 12.55
N LEU A 153 0.82 26.19 11.26
CA LEU A 153 1.30 27.16 10.28
C LEU A 153 0.63 28.52 10.51
N PRO A 154 1.33 29.64 10.27
CA PRO A 154 0.70 30.96 10.36
C PRO A 154 -0.37 31.16 9.28
N HIS A 155 -0.22 30.52 8.11
CA HIS A 155 -1.15 30.61 6.98
C HIS A 155 -1.51 29.21 6.50
N TYR A 156 -2.81 28.91 6.44
CA TYR A 156 -3.33 27.57 6.14
C TYR A 156 -3.80 27.41 4.68
N TYR A 157 -3.50 28.37 3.81
CA TYR A 157 -4.00 28.42 2.44
C TYR A 157 -2.89 28.11 1.44
N LEU A 158 -3.27 27.41 0.37
CA LEU A 158 -2.44 27.05 -0.77
C LEU A 158 -3.03 27.68 -2.03
N THR A 159 -2.15 28.12 -2.91
CA THR A 159 -2.47 28.46 -4.30
C THR A 159 -2.24 27.23 -5.18
N VAL A 160 -3.29 26.76 -5.84
CA VAL A 160 -3.25 25.72 -6.86
C VAL A 160 -3.55 26.34 -8.24
N PRO A 161 -3.16 25.71 -9.36
CA PRO A 161 -3.32 26.30 -10.70
C PRO A 161 -4.75 26.73 -11.06
N TRP A 162 -5.75 26.14 -10.42
CA TRP A 162 -7.17 26.42 -10.64
C TRP A 162 -7.85 27.20 -9.51
N ALA A 163 -7.16 27.53 -8.40
CA ALA A 163 -7.73 28.26 -7.27
C ALA A 163 -6.64 28.89 -6.38
N ASN A 164 -6.82 30.17 -6.02
CA ASN A 164 -5.76 30.93 -5.33
C ASN A 164 -5.70 30.75 -3.81
N GLN A 165 -6.81 30.34 -3.16
CA GLN A 165 -6.92 30.26 -1.71
C GLN A 165 -7.64 28.97 -1.27
N VAL A 166 -6.96 27.84 -1.39
CA VAL A 166 -7.48 26.55 -0.92
C VAL A 166 -6.92 26.26 0.47
N SER A 167 -7.79 26.19 1.49
CA SER A 167 -7.35 25.79 2.83
C SER A 167 -6.90 24.33 2.82
N PHE A 168 -5.80 24.01 3.52
CA PHE A 168 -5.36 22.61 3.73
C PHE A 168 -6.46 21.72 4.31
N PHE A 169 -7.37 22.30 5.12
CA PHE A 169 -8.45 21.59 5.80
C PHE A 169 -9.79 21.63 5.05
N SER A 170 -9.84 22.26 3.87
CA SER A 170 -11.03 22.23 3.01
C SER A 170 -11.33 20.82 2.50
N TYR A 171 -12.58 20.57 2.12
CA TYR A 171 -13.06 19.28 1.60
C TYR A 171 -13.42 19.38 0.11
N PRO A 172 -12.43 19.39 -0.82
CA PRO A 172 -12.65 19.68 -2.24
C PRO A 172 -13.60 18.69 -2.96
N PHE A 173 -13.82 17.49 -2.41
CA PHE A 173 -14.71 16.46 -2.99
C PHE A 173 -15.74 15.92 -1.99
N ASN A 174 -16.05 16.67 -0.93
CA ASN A 174 -16.83 16.20 0.23
C ASN A 174 -16.25 14.95 0.93
N PHE A 175 -15.03 14.55 0.56
CA PHE A 175 -14.31 13.42 1.12
C PHE A 175 -12.82 13.76 1.23
N GLY A 176 -12.27 13.60 2.43
CA GLY A 176 -10.87 13.89 2.73
C GLY A 176 -10.53 15.39 2.71
N GLN A 177 -9.54 15.78 3.51
CA GLN A 177 -9.02 17.14 3.57
C GLN A 177 -8.07 17.41 2.40
N ALA A 178 -7.98 18.66 1.93
CA ALA A 178 -7.16 19.02 0.78
C ALA A 178 -5.68 18.62 0.92
N TRP A 179 -5.10 18.69 2.11
CA TRP A 179 -3.72 18.24 2.35
C TRP A 179 -3.51 16.74 2.11
N LEU A 180 -4.52 15.90 2.40
CA LEU A 180 -4.47 14.47 2.11
C LEU A 180 -4.42 14.22 0.60
N TRP A 181 -5.19 14.98 -0.16
CA TRP A 181 -5.19 14.89 -1.61
C TRP A 181 -3.85 15.31 -2.22
N LEU A 182 -3.27 16.40 -1.74
CA LEU A 182 -1.93 16.84 -2.17
C LEU A 182 -0.86 15.80 -1.84
N TYR A 183 -0.89 15.28 -0.61
CA TYR A 183 -0.01 14.19 -0.20
C TYR A 183 -0.18 12.96 -1.11
N LEU A 184 -1.41 12.58 -1.45
CA LEU A 184 -1.68 11.43 -2.32
C LEU A 184 -1.12 11.65 -3.73
N LEU A 185 -1.29 12.85 -4.29
CA LEU A 185 -0.73 13.22 -5.59
C LEU A 185 0.80 13.13 -5.58
N PHE A 186 1.47 13.67 -4.56
CA PHE A 186 2.92 13.56 -4.44
C PHE A 186 3.37 12.12 -4.26
N SER A 187 2.71 11.36 -3.39
CA SER A 187 3.02 9.94 -3.15
C SER A 187 2.87 9.11 -4.42
N MET A 188 1.84 9.37 -5.24
CA MET A 188 1.66 8.72 -6.53
C MET A 188 2.77 9.08 -7.50
N ALA A 189 3.12 10.37 -7.62
CA ALA A 189 4.18 10.84 -8.49
C ALA A 189 5.54 10.22 -8.11
N ILE A 190 5.90 10.24 -6.82
CA ILE A 190 7.11 9.62 -6.27
C ILE A 190 7.10 8.12 -6.57
N GLY A 191 5.98 7.44 -6.35
CA GLY A 191 5.83 6.02 -6.65
C GLY A 191 6.10 5.70 -8.12
N GLN A 192 5.66 6.57 -9.05
CA GLN A 192 5.98 6.40 -10.48
C GLN A 192 7.47 6.60 -10.76
N ILE A 193 8.08 7.64 -10.18
CA ILE A 193 9.51 7.92 -10.33
C ILE A 193 10.35 6.73 -9.84
N ILE A 194 10.04 6.19 -8.65
CA ILE A 194 10.73 5.01 -8.11
C ILE A 194 10.58 3.80 -9.05
N ARG A 195 9.36 3.52 -9.53
CA ARG A 195 9.12 2.41 -10.48
C ARG A 195 9.93 2.56 -11.76
N GLN A 196 9.94 3.74 -12.36
CA GLN A 196 10.70 4.00 -13.57
C GLN A 196 12.22 3.93 -13.32
N GLY A 197 12.69 4.47 -12.20
CA GLY A 197 14.09 4.38 -11.78
C GLY A 197 14.55 2.94 -11.60
N LEU A 198 13.77 2.11 -10.88
CA LEU A 198 14.06 0.68 -10.72
C LEU A 198 14.08 -0.05 -12.07
N LYS A 199 13.16 0.27 -12.98
CA LYS A 199 13.13 -0.31 -14.33
C LYS A 199 14.38 0.07 -15.12
N TYR A 200 14.81 1.32 -15.07
CA TYR A 200 16.04 1.79 -15.71
C TYR A 200 17.28 1.07 -15.15
N ILE A 201 17.38 0.97 -13.82
CA ILE A 201 18.46 0.23 -13.15
C ILE A 201 18.43 -1.25 -13.57
N SER A 202 17.25 -1.87 -13.66
CA SER A 202 17.13 -3.28 -14.06
C SER A 202 17.63 -3.55 -15.49
N TRP A 203 17.58 -2.55 -16.36
CA TRP A 203 18.06 -2.61 -17.74
C TRP A 203 19.54 -2.25 -17.87
N SER A 204 20.11 -1.58 -16.86
CA SER A 204 21.52 -1.20 -16.83
C SER A 204 22.45 -2.42 -16.88
N ASN A 205 23.59 -2.26 -17.55
CA ASN A 205 24.59 -3.32 -17.66
C ASN A 205 25.21 -3.69 -16.30
N TRP A 206 25.30 -2.71 -15.38
CA TRP A 206 25.75 -2.95 -14.02
C TRP A 206 24.89 -3.98 -13.30
N TRP A 207 23.55 -3.82 -13.31
CA TRP A 207 22.66 -4.76 -12.65
C TRP A 207 22.66 -6.15 -13.31
N LYS A 208 22.77 -6.21 -14.65
CA LYS A 208 22.93 -7.49 -15.37
C LYS A 208 24.21 -8.22 -14.97
N ASN A 209 25.32 -7.48 -14.81
CA ASN A 209 26.62 -8.01 -14.38
C ASN A 209 26.63 -8.44 -12.90
N VAL A 210 25.94 -7.71 -12.03
CA VAL A 210 25.79 -8.09 -10.62
C VAL A 210 24.91 -9.35 -10.50
N LYS A 211 23.79 -9.40 -11.23
CA LYS A 211 22.89 -10.56 -11.23
C LYS A 211 23.54 -11.82 -11.80
N SER A 212 24.41 -11.70 -12.81
CA SER A 212 25.17 -12.82 -13.36
C SER A 212 26.26 -13.35 -12.43
N LYS A 213 26.80 -12.50 -11.54
CA LYS A 213 27.73 -12.92 -10.49
C LYS A 213 27.03 -13.60 -9.30
N ILE A 214 25.79 -13.21 -8.99
CA ILE A 214 25.03 -13.72 -7.84
C ILE A 214 24.34 -15.06 -8.13
N ARG A 215 23.92 -15.32 -9.39
CA ARG A 215 23.50 -16.66 -9.79
C ARG A 215 24.73 -17.41 -10.30
N PRO A 216 25.25 -18.44 -9.61
CA PRO A 216 26.05 -19.42 -10.31
C PRO A 216 25.15 -19.96 -11.41
N SER A 217 25.67 -19.93 -12.63
CA SER A 217 25.01 -20.51 -13.80
C SER A 217 24.42 -21.85 -13.38
N VAL A 218 23.09 -21.95 -13.36
CA VAL A 218 22.46 -23.26 -13.46
C VAL A 218 22.91 -23.75 -14.83
N SER A 219 23.93 -24.60 -14.81
CA SER A 219 24.50 -25.25 -15.97
C SER A 219 23.35 -25.91 -16.74
N ARG A 220 23.35 -25.66 -18.05
CA ARG A 220 22.51 -26.34 -19.03
C ARG A 220 22.54 -27.85 -18.85
#